data_AF-A0A3M1NIG1-F1
#
_entry.id   AF-A0A3M1NIG1-F1
#
_cell.length_a   1.000
_cell.length_b   1.000
_cell.length_c   1.000
_cell.angle_alpha   90.00
_cell.angle_beta   90.00
_cell.angle_gamma   90.00
#
_symmetry.space_group_name_H-M   'P 1'
#
loop_
_entity.id
_entity.type
_entity.pdbx_description
1 polymer ?
#
loop_
_entity_poly.entity_id
_entity_poly.type
_entity_poly.pdbx_seq_one_letter_code
_entity_poly.pdbx_strand_id
1 'polypeptide(L)' 'MKLLVTGGCGFIGTNFIYHILRKYKDYKIINLDKLTYA' A
#
# COMPACT_ATOMS: atom_id res chain seq x y z
N MET A 1 11.18 -8.41 -2.25
CA MET A 1 9.91 -9.14 -1.98
C MET A 1 8.76 -8.43 -2.70
N LYS A 2 7.70 -9.14 -3.14
CA LYS A 2 6.49 -8.54 -3.73
C LYS A 2 5.34 -8.61 -2.73
N LEU A 3 4.68 -7.49 -2.45
CA LEU A 3 3.57 -7.37 -1.51
C LEU A 3 2.30 -6.89 -2.24
N LEU A 4 1.19 -7.60 -2.04
CA LEU A 4 -0.14 -7.13 -2.42
C LEU A 4 -0.80 -6.53 -1.18
N VAL A 5 -1.17 -5.26 -1.26
CA VAL A 5 -1.89 -4.55 -0.20
C VAL A 5 -3.29 -4.28 -0.69
N THR A 6 -4.30 -4.72 0.06
CA THR A 6 -5.70 -4.39 -0.20
C THR A 6 -6.15 -3.23 0.69
N GLY A 7 -7.01 -2.35 0.18
CA GLY A 7 -7.47 -1.19 0.96
C GLY A 7 -6.37 -0.15 1.25
N GLY A 8 -5.34 -0.10 0.39
CA GLY A 8 -4.16 0.75 0.59
C GLY A 8 -4.41 2.26 0.46
N CYS A 9 -5.59 2.67 -0.03
CA CYS A 9 -6.01 4.08 -0.03
C CYS A 9 -6.77 4.47 1.24
N GLY A 10 -7.03 3.54 2.16
CA GLY A 10 -7.53 3.83 3.49
C GLY A 10 -6.48 4.46 4.41
N PHE A 11 -6.90 4.90 5.60
CA PHE A 11 -6.02 5.57 6.57
C PHE A 11 -4.80 4.71 6.97
N ILE A 12 -5.05 3.46 7.37
CA ILE A 12 -3.99 2.53 7.78
C ILE A 12 -3.18 2.05 6.58
N GLY A 13 -3.87 1.68 5.50
CA GLY A 13 -3.25 1.16 4.29
C GLY A 13 -2.23 2.13 3.70
N THR A 14 -2.58 3.41 3.63
CA THR A 14 -1.70 4.46 3.12
C THR A 14 -0.43 4.59 3.96
N ASN A 15 -0.58 4.68 5.29
CA ASN A 15 0.56 4.80 6.20
C ASN A 15 1.45 3.55 6.18
N PHE A 16 0.84 2.36 6.11
CA PHE A 16 1.57 1.10 6.00
C PHE A 16 2.42 1.05 4.72
N ILE A 17 1.84 1.41 3.56
CA ILE A 17 2.57 1.44 2.28
C ILE A 17 3.78 2.38 2.39
N TYR A 18 3.59 3.60 2.91
CA TYR A 18 4.69 4.54 3.09
C TYR A 18 5.77 4.03 4.04
N HIS A 19 5.38 3.41 5.15
CA HIS A 19 6.33 2.83 6.10
C HIS A 19 7.19 1.74 5.44
N ILE A 20 6.57 0.81 4.70
CA ILE A 20 7.27 -0.28 4.02
C ILE A 20 8.19 0.25 2.93
N LEU A 21 7.76 1.19 2.08
CA LEU A 21 8.59 1.78 1.03
C LEU A 21 9.78 2.58 1.59
N ARG A 22 9.66 3.14 2.80
CA ARG A 22 10.79 3.79 3.48
C ARG A 22 11.78 2.79 4.03
N LYS A 23 11.29 1.73 4.69
CA LYS A 23 12.11 0.74 5.40
C LYS A 23 12.78 -0.29 4.48
N TYR A 24 12.11 -0.69 3.39
CA TYR A 24 12.58 -1.74 2.49
C TYR A 24 12.56 -1.26 1.04
N LYS A 25 13.70 -0.72 0.59
CA LYS A 25 13.84 -0.07 -0.73
C LYS A 25 13.66 -1.03 -1.90
N ASP A 26 13.98 -2.31 -1.71
CA ASP A 26 13.91 -3.32 -2.77
C ASP A 26 12.54 -4.03 -2.84
N TYR A 27 11.59 -3.63 -2.00
CA TYR A 27 10.26 -4.22 -1.99
C TYR A 27 9.39 -3.56 -3.05
N LYS A 28 8.63 -4.39 -3.76
CA LYS A 28 7.64 -3.93 -4.74
C LYS A 28 6.26 -4.13 -4.15
N ILE A 29 5.45 -3.09 -4.17
CA ILE A 29 4.09 -3.10 -3.63
C ILE A 29 3.10 -2.92 -4.77
N ILE A 30 2.05 -3.73 -4.77
CA ILE A 30 0.86 -3.57 -5.60
C ILE A 30 -0.27 -3.22 -4.64
N ASN A 31 -0.87 -2.04 -4.79
CA ASN A 31 -2.05 -1.64 -4.03
C ASN A 31 -3.31 -1.97 -4.85
N LEU A 32 -4.20 -2.78 -4.29
CA LEU A 32 -5.53 -3.07 -4.83
C LEU A 32 -6.57 -2.43 -3.92
N ASP A 33 -7.22 -1.38 -4.41
CA ASP A 33 -8.27 -0.68 -3.68
C ASP A 33 -9.51 -0.55 -4.54
N LYS A 34 -10.69 -0.69 -3.94
CA LYS A 34 -11.97 -0.46 -4.59
C LYS A 34 -12.37 0.98 -4.33
N LEU A 35 -11.75 1.88 -5.07
CA LEU A 35 -12.09 3.29 -5.03
C LEU A 35 -13.49 3.49 -5.61
N THR A 36 -14.45 3.69 -4.73
CA THR A 36 -15.74 4.24 -5.10
C THR A 36 -15.60 5.75 -5.04
N TYR A 37 -15.67 6.41 -6.20
CA TYR A 37 -15.84 7.86 -6.23
C TYR A 37 -17.15 8.17 -5.50
N ALA A 38 -17.08 9.01 -4.46
CA ALA A 38 -18.27 9.61 -3.86
C ALA A 38 -18.69 10.81 -4.71
#